data_AF-A0A6P6UT69-F1
#
_entry.id   AF-A0A6P6UT69-F1
#
_cell.length_a   1.000
_cell.length_b   1.000
_cell.length_c   1.000
_cell.angle_alpha   90.00
_cell.angle_beta   90.00
_cell.angle_gamma   90.00
#
_symmetry.space_group_name_H-M   'P 1'
#
loop_
_entity.id
_entity.type
_entity.pdbx_description
1 polymer ?
#
loop_
_entity_poly.entity_id
_entity_poly.type
_entity_poly.pdbx_seq_one_letter_code
_entity_poly.pdbx_strand_id
1 'polypeptide(L)'
;MASTRIDSVLDNIKRWVDTIDNLSNIDSQLKDLFDKSLKIAKLDLKLVRTFPLCARKWSIDGWKQLEDLLFNFETSGVNLAQALNILPEQELLLEVSCYFGEKQRISCTEISEMYRTLLDLSSESNHSPVIDDEFFNFINSLLENLVDILNIEAYNRGLLKVEFEPLQEKLKFLKDLILFATWQGVDLDPWKGPMARFQVVVVQAANLSFRCWFDSSFGEDWQFGMMFTTP
;
A
#
# COMPACT_ATOMS: atom_id res chain seq x y z
N MET A 1 -13.04 12.42 13.45
CA MET A 1 -13.54 11.04 13.66
C MET A 1 -12.89 10.07 12.69
N ALA A 2 -12.69 10.43 11.42
CA ALA A 2 -11.97 9.58 10.46
C ALA A 2 -10.47 9.42 10.79
N SER A 3 -9.74 10.48 11.17
CA SER A 3 -8.35 10.37 11.69
C SER A 3 -8.17 9.32 12.81
N THR A 4 -9.01 9.31 13.85
CA THR A 4 -8.96 8.30 14.92
C THR A 4 -9.24 6.87 14.45
N ARG A 5 -10.08 6.73 13.41
CA ARG A 5 -10.43 5.43 12.82
C ARG A 5 -9.31 4.92 11.90
N ILE A 6 -8.68 5.82 11.16
CA ILE A 6 -7.49 5.53 10.36
C ILE A 6 -6.36 5.00 11.26
N ASP A 7 -6.14 5.61 12.44
CA ASP A 7 -5.12 5.13 13.39
C ASP A 7 -5.45 3.74 13.94
N SER A 8 -6.72 3.51 14.33
CA SER A 8 -7.22 2.18 14.73
C SER A 8 -6.97 1.12 13.66
N VAL A 9 -7.30 1.42 12.39
CA VAL A 9 -7.07 0.51 11.26
C VAL A 9 -5.58 0.25 11.04
N LEU A 10 -4.74 1.28 11.11
CA LEU A 10 -3.29 1.09 11.00
C LEU A 10 -2.72 0.20 12.10
N ASP A 11 -3.13 0.41 13.35
CA ASP A 11 -2.67 -0.38 14.48
C ASP A 11 -3.10 -1.84 14.35
N ASN A 12 -4.33 -2.07 13.89
CA ASN A 12 -4.84 -3.41 13.61
C ASN A 12 -4.04 -4.11 12.51
N ILE A 13 -3.81 -3.44 11.37
CA ILE A 13 -3.00 -4.00 10.28
C ILE A 13 -1.57 -4.32 10.77
N LYS A 14 -0.96 -3.43 11.56
CA LYS A 14 0.37 -3.68 12.13
C LYS A 14 0.37 -4.95 12.99
N ARG A 15 -0.60 -5.12 13.89
CA ARG A 15 -0.72 -6.33 14.71
C ARG A 15 -0.88 -7.62 13.89
N TRP A 16 -1.59 -7.56 12.76
CA TRP A 16 -1.72 -8.73 11.89
C TRP A 16 -0.42 -9.05 11.15
N VAL A 17 0.29 -8.04 10.67
CA VAL A 17 1.62 -8.22 10.08
C VAL A 17 2.58 -8.85 11.09
N ASP A 18 2.61 -8.33 12.33
CA ASP A 18 3.45 -8.88 13.41
C ASP A 18 3.06 -10.33 13.75
N THR A 19 1.76 -10.64 13.74
CA THR A 19 1.26 -12.01 13.92
C THR A 19 1.75 -12.94 12.81
N ILE A 20 1.66 -12.53 11.54
CA ILE A 20 2.15 -13.32 10.41
C ILE A 20 3.66 -13.55 10.53
N ASP A 21 4.42 -12.54 10.95
CA ASP A 21 5.87 -12.68 11.18
C ASP A 21 6.18 -13.68 12.28
N ASN A 22 5.41 -13.68 13.38
CA ASN A 22 5.54 -14.69 14.43
C ASN A 22 5.20 -16.10 13.91
N LEU A 23 4.15 -16.26 13.12
CA LEU A 23 3.78 -17.55 12.51
C LEU A 23 4.85 -18.06 11.55
N SER A 24 5.50 -17.18 10.79
CA SER A 24 6.60 -17.54 9.87
C SER A 24 7.85 -18.09 10.59
N ASN A 25 7.92 -17.90 11.91
CA ASN A 25 8.98 -18.40 12.77
C ASN A 25 8.62 -19.72 13.49
N ILE A 26 7.39 -20.22 13.31
CA ILE A 26 6.92 -21.48 13.92
C ILE A 26 7.09 -22.63 12.92
N ASP A 27 7.56 -23.76 13.46
CA ASP A 27 7.74 -25.09 12.84
C ASP A 27 8.27 -25.15 11.38
N SER A 28 9.53 -25.57 11.24
CA SER A 28 10.23 -25.76 9.96
C SER A 28 9.51 -26.66 8.94
N GLN A 29 8.65 -27.60 9.38
CA GLN A 29 7.98 -28.52 8.45
C GLN A 29 6.71 -27.92 7.83
N LEU A 30 6.01 -27.05 8.55
CA LEU A 30 4.83 -26.33 8.03
C LEU A 30 5.24 -25.07 7.26
N LYS A 31 6.41 -24.52 7.57
CA LYS A 31 6.98 -23.36 6.90
C LYS A 31 7.04 -23.53 5.39
N ASP A 32 7.61 -24.62 4.88
CA ASP A 32 7.76 -24.79 3.42
C ASP A 32 6.42 -24.90 2.67
N LEU A 33 5.36 -25.38 3.33
CA LEU A 33 4.02 -25.50 2.75
C LEU A 33 3.28 -24.16 2.65
N PHE A 34 3.46 -23.28 3.64
CA PHE A 34 2.68 -22.04 3.77
C PHE A 34 3.50 -20.76 3.62
N ASP A 35 4.84 -20.81 3.55
CA ASP A 35 5.74 -19.65 3.47
C ASP A 35 5.35 -18.72 2.31
N LYS A 36 4.98 -19.29 1.14
CA LYS A 36 4.48 -18.51 0.01
C LYS A 36 3.17 -17.79 0.34
N SER A 37 2.18 -18.50 0.91
CA SER A 37 0.87 -17.94 1.24
C SER A 37 0.97 -16.87 2.33
N LEU A 38 1.82 -17.07 3.33
CA LEU A 38 2.08 -16.08 4.39
C LEU A 38 2.78 -14.84 3.85
N LYS A 39 3.73 -15.00 2.93
CA LYS A 39 4.37 -13.86 2.25
C LYS A 39 3.37 -13.06 1.41
N ILE A 40 2.47 -13.74 0.70
CA ILE A 40 1.37 -13.11 -0.07
C ILE A 40 0.44 -12.35 0.87
N ALA A 41 -0.08 -12.99 1.92
CA ALA A 41 -0.97 -12.36 2.89
C ALA A 41 -0.32 -11.16 3.60
N LYS A 42 0.98 -11.26 3.91
CA LYS A 42 1.75 -10.14 4.46
C LYS A 42 1.80 -8.97 3.49
N LEU A 43 2.05 -9.22 2.20
CA LEU A 43 2.08 -8.19 1.18
C LEU A 43 0.69 -7.57 0.96
N ASP A 44 -0.37 -8.38 0.94
CA ASP A 44 -1.75 -7.90 0.86
C ASP A 44 -2.03 -6.85 1.94
N LEU A 45 -1.68 -7.18 3.19
CA LEU A 45 -1.84 -6.29 4.33
C LEU A 45 -1.02 -5.02 4.20
N LYS A 46 0.23 -5.10 3.76
CA LYS A 46 1.07 -3.90 3.60
C LYS A 46 0.60 -3.01 2.45
N LEU A 47 0.08 -3.58 1.37
CA LEU A 47 -0.52 -2.83 0.25
C LEU A 47 -1.79 -2.12 0.72
N VAL A 48 -2.66 -2.82 1.45
CA VAL A 48 -3.83 -2.20 2.07
C VAL A 48 -3.42 -1.11 3.05
N ARG A 49 -2.42 -1.32 3.91
CA ARG A 49 -1.90 -0.32 4.87
C ARG A 49 -1.49 0.99 4.21
N THR A 50 -0.98 0.91 2.98
CA THR A 50 -0.47 2.06 2.23
C THR A 50 -1.59 3.04 1.88
N PHE A 51 -2.81 2.55 1.70
CA PHE A 51 -3.95 3.42 1.39
C PHE A 51 -4.38 4.31 2.57
N PRO A 52 -4.61 3.84 3.81
CA PRO A 52 -4.90 4.72 4.95
C PRO A 52 -3.77 5.71 5.28
N LEU A 53 -2.51 5.39 4.96
CA LEU A 53 -1.39 6.34 5.06
C LEU A 53 -1.54 7.48 4.03
N CYS A 54 -1.90 7.14 2.79
CA CYS A 54 -2.27 8.11 1.77
C CYS A 54 -3.49 8.93 2.22
N ALA A 55 -4.58 8.29 2.65
CA ALA A 55 -5.80 8.99 3.06
C ALA A 55 -5.57 10.00 4.20
N ARG A 56 -4.67 9.69 5.13
CA ARG A 56 -4.26 10.62 6.19
C ARG A 56 -3.56 11.85 5.65
N LYS A 57 -2.57 11.65 4.77
CA LYS A 57 -1.78 12.74 4.19
C LYS A 57 -2.63 13.76 3.43
N TRP A 58 -3.66 13.31 2.74
CA TRP A 58 -4.58 14.19 2.02
C TRP A 58 -5.81 14.58 2.85
N SER A 59 -5.85 14.24 4.14
CA SER A 59 -6.92 14.58 5.09
C SER A 59 -8.31 14.31 4.52
N ILE A 60 -8.50 13.12 3.94
CA ILE A 60 -9.74 12.67 3.28
C ILE A 60 -10.83 12.34 4.32
N ASP A 61 -10.87 13.07 5.43
CA ASP A 61 -11.85 12.90 6.48
C ASP A 61 -13.27 13.19 5.94
N GLY A 62 -14.23 12.30 6.21
CA GLY A 62 -15.63 12.48 5.84
C GLY A 62 -16.04 11.93 4.47
N TRP A 63 -15.15 11.22 3.77
CA TRP A 63 -15.59 10.40 2.64
C TRP A 63 -16.34 9.19 3.17
N LYS A 64 -17.65 9.15 2.92
CA LYS A 64 -18.49 8.03 3.35
C LYS A 64 -17.93 6.67 2.88
N GLN A 65 -17.42 6.61 1.65
CA GLN A 65 -16.75 5.41 1.10
C GLN A 65 -15.51 5.01 1.92
N LEU A 66 -14.69 5.98 2.36
CA LEU A 66 -13.55 5.72 3.24
C LEU A 66 -14.01 5.24 4.61
N GLU A 67 -15.05 5.84 5.18
CA GLU A 67 -15.58 5.44 6.49
C GLU A 67 -16.15 4.02 6.48
N ASP A 68 -16.88 3.65 5.42
CA ASP A 68 -17.44 2.32 5.20
C ASP A 68 -16.30 1.29 5.00
N LEU A 69 -15.28 1.63 4.21
CA LEU A 69 -14.08 0.80 4.01
C LEU A 69 -13.33 0.56 5.33
N LEU A 70 -13.06 1.63 6.09
CA LEU A 70 -12.36 1.54 7.37
C LEU A 70 -13.16 0.70 8.38
N PHE A 71 -14.49 0.86 8.42
CA PHE A 71 -15.35 0.04 9.26
C PHE A 71 -15.32 -1.45 8.87
N ASN A 72 -15.29 -1.75 7.57
CA ASN A 72 -15.16 -3.11 7.07
C ASN A 72 -13.82 -3.73 7.48
N PHE A 73 -12.72 -2.97 7.42
CA PHE A 73 -11.42 -3.41 7.92
C PHE A 73 -11.42 -3.67 9.43
N GLU A 74 -12.00 -2.78 10.23
CA GLU A 74 -12.10 -2.98 11.69
C GLU A 74 -12.90 -4.24 12.02
N THR A 75 -14.08 -4.40 11.41
CA THR A 75 -14.98 -5.54 11.64
C THR A 75 -14.34 -6.85 11.21
N SER A 76 -13.77 -6.88 10.01
CA SER A 76 -13.08 -8.07 9.51
C SER A 76 -11.88 -8.38 10.38
N GLY A 77 -11.23 -7.35 10.91
CA GLY A 77 -10.10 -7.46 11.81
C GLY A 77 -10.40 -8.09 13.17
N VAL A 78 -11.55 -7.74 13.75
CA VAL A 78 -12.05 -8.37 14.98
C VAL A 78 -12.29 -9.85 14.76
N ASN A 79 -12.86 -10.24 13.62
CA ASN A 79 -13.09 -11.65 13.30
C ASN A 79 -11.78 -12.43 13.20
N LEU A 80 -10.76 -11.85 12.54
CA LEU A 80 -9.44 -12.47 12.45
C LEU A 80 -8.78 -12.57 13.83
N ALA A 81 -8.84 -11.52 14.65
CA ALA A 81 -8.30 -11.56 16.02
C ALA A 81 -8.99 -12.61 16.91
N GLN A 82 -10.29 -12.83 16.74
CA GLN A 82 -11.01 -13.89 17.43
C GLN A 82 -10.54 -15.27 16.95
N ALA A 83 -10.41 -15.46 15.64
CA ALA A 83 -9.88 -16.70 15.06
C ALA A 83 -8.45 -16.99 15.57
N LEU A 84 -7.59 -15.97 15.65
CA LEU A 84 -6.22 -16.08 16.18
C LEU A 84 -6.15 -16.58 17.63
N ASN A 85 -7.18 -16.31 18.44
CA ASN A 85 -7.21 -16.68 19.87
C ASN A 85 -7.82 -18.08 20.12
N ILE A 86 -8.51 -18.65 19.14
CA ILE A 86 -9.33 -19.84 19.32
C ILE A 86 -8.79 -21.02 18.51
N LEU A 87 -8.23 -20.77 17.33
CA LEU A 87 -7.83 -21.83 16.41
C LEU A 87 -6.44 -22.40 16.73
N PRO A 88 -6.25 -23.73 16.58
CA PRO A 88 -4.92 -24.33 16.56
C PRO A 88 -4.10 -23.80 15.36
N GLU A 89 -2.77 -23.77 15.50
CA GLU A 89 -1.85 -23.13 14.55
C GLU A 89 -2.07 -23.51 13.07
N GLN A 90 -2.41 -24.77 12.80
CA GLN A 90 -2.64 -25.28 11.44
C GLN A 90 -3.95 -24.75 10.82
N GLU A 91 -5.01 -24.65 11.62
CA GLU A 91 -6.30 -24.06 11.18
C GLU A 91 -6.18 -22.54 11.05
N LEU A 92 -5.34 -21.93 11.88
CA LEU A 92 -5.03 -20.50 11.84
C LEU A 92 -4.29 -20.12 10.55
N LEU A 93 -3.33 -20.93 10.09
CA LEU A 93 -2.64 -20.74 8.81
C LEU A 93 -3.60 -20.81 7.61
N LEU A 94 -4.55 -21.75 7.63
CA LEU A 94 -5.60 -21.87 6.63
C LEU A 94 -6.55 -20.67 6.67
N GLU A 95 -6.99 -20.25 7.86
CA GLU A 95 -7.91 -19.13 8.02
C GLU A 95 -7.26 -17.81 7.57
N VAL A 96 -6.00 -17.57 7.94
CA VAL A 96 -5.22 -16.41 7.45
C VAL A 96 -5.11 -16.46 5.93
N SER A 97 -4.74 -17.61 5.35
CA SER A 97 -4.63 -17.75 3.89
C SER A 97 -5.97 -17.55 3.17
N CYS A 98 -7.09 -18.03 3.72
CA CYS A 98 -8.43 -17.88 3.14
C CYS A 98 -8.96 -16.45 3.28
N TYR A 99 -8.74 -15.84 4.44
CA TYR A 99 -9.16 -14.48 4.73
C TYR A 99 -8.52 -13.47 3.78
N PHE A 100 -7.23 -13.62 3.50
CA PHE A 100 -6.50 -12.75 2.56
C PHE A 100 -6.65 -13.18 1.09
N GLY A 101 -6.79 -14.48 0.81
CA GLY A 101 -6.91 -15.00 -0.56
C GLY A 101 -8.28 -14.82 -1.25
N GLU A 102 -9.40 -14.96 -0.53
CA GLU A 102 -10.74 -14.93 -1.14
C GLU A 102 -11.58 -13.70 -0.77
N LYS A 103 -11.44 -13.18 0.47
CA LYS A 103 -12.35 -12.16 1.01
C LYS A 103 -11.98 -10.71 0.67
N GLN A 104 -10.76 -10.46 0.20
CA GLN A 104 -10.25 -9.10 -0.01
C GLN A 104 -10.52 -8.51 -1.40
N ARG A 105 -10.97 -9.33 -2.36
CA ARG A 105 -11.24 -8.87 -3.75
C ARG A 105 -12.28 -7.75 -3.86
N ILE A 106 -13.23 -7.65 -2.93
CA ILE A 106 -14.29 -6.61 -2.95
C ILE A 106 -13.76 -5.26 -2.47
N SER A 107 -12.89 -5.22 -1.47
CA SER A 107 -12.31 -3.98 -0.95
C SER A 107 -11.23 -3.40 -1.86
N CYS A 108 -10.66 -4.21 -2.76
CA CYS A 108 -9.61 -3.77 -3.68
C CYS A 108 -10.12 -2.88 -4.82
N THR A 109 -11.33 -3.13 -5.32
CA THR A 109 -11.96 -2.22 -6.30
C THR A 109 -12.24 -0.85 -5.68
N GLU A 110 -12.76 -0.81 -4.45
CA GLU A 110 -13.04 0.44 -3.74
C GLU A 110 -11.77 1.25 -3.49
N ILE A 111 -10.68 0.62 -3.03
CA ILE A 111 -9.38 1.28 -2.83
C ILE A 111 -8.83 1.85 -4.14
N SER A 112 -8.93 1.11 -5.24
CA SER A 112 -8.45 1.56 -6.56
C SER A 112 -9.25 2.77 -7.07
N GLU A 113 -10.57 2.77 -6.87
CA GLU A 113 -11.43 3.92 -7.19
C GLU A 113 -11.08 5.13 -6.33
N MET A 114 -10.87 4.95 -5.03
CA MET A 114 -10.46 6.04 -4.15
C MET A 114 -9.09 6.63 -4.53
N TYR A 115 -8.13 5.80 -4.94
CA TYR A 115 -6.88 6.30 -5.51
C TYR A 115 -7.10 7.13 -6.78
N ARG A 116 -8.02 6.73 -7.67
CA ARG A 116 -8.34 7.56 -8.86
C ARG A 116 -8.93 8.90 -8.47
N THR A 117 -9.91 8.92 -7.57
CA THR A 117 -10.51 10.18 -7.09
C THR A 117 -9.45 11.07 -6.43
N LEU A 118 -8.50 10.49 -5.71
CA LEU A 118 -7.36 11.22 -5.15
C LEU A 118 -6.45 11.84 -6.20
N LEU A 119 -6.20 11.13 -7.30
CA LEU A 119 -5.40 11.64 -8.41
C LEU A 119 -6.09 12.81 -9.11
N ASP A 120 -7.39 12.70 -9.33
CA ASP A 120 -8.19 13.78 -9.92
C ASP A 120 -8.12 15.03 -9.03
N LEU A 121 -8.32 14.87 -7.72
CA LEU A 121 -8.21 15.96 -6.75
C LEU A 121 -6.80 16.54 -6.62
N SER A 122 -5.77 15.69 -6.64
CA SER A 122 -4.37 16.13 -6.58
C SER A 122 -3.93 16.86 -7.85
N SER A 123 -4.63 16.64 -8.96
CA SER A 123 -4.39 17.34 -10.23
C SER A 123 -5.11 18.70 -10.29
N GLU A 124 -6.25 18.83 -9.60
CA GLU A 124 -7.08 20.04 -9.60
C GLU A 124 -6.78 21.01 -8.45
N SER A 125 -6.19 20.52 -7.35
CA SER A 125 -6.04 21.30 -6.11
C SER A 125 -4.70 22.04 -6.01
N ASN A 126 -4.77 23.26 -5.45
CA ASN A 126 -3.62 23.96 -4.88
C ASN A 126 -3.29 23.44 -3.47
N HIS A 127 -3.40 22.12 -3.22
CA HIS A 127 -3.06 21.59 -1.90
C HIS A 127 -1.63 21.98 -1.56
N SER A 128 -1.43 22.37 -0.29
CA SER A 128 -0.13 22.81 0.16
C SER A 128 0.87 21.67 -0.08
N PRO A 129 1.98 21.91 -0.79
CA PRO A 129 3.00 20.89 -1.07
C PRO A 129 3.84 20.60 0.18
N VAL A 130 3.19 20.61 1.36
CA VAL A 130 3.80 20.34 2.65
C VAL A 130 4.23 18.88 2.64
N ILE A 131 5.52 18.71 2.80
CA ILE A 131 6.17 17.45 3.05
C ILE A 131 6.32 17.36 4.56
N ASP A 132 5.53 16.47 5.12
CA ASP A 132 5.46 16.16 6.53
C ASP A 132 5.81 14.69 6.74
N ASP A 133 5.83 14.28 8.01
CA ASP A 133 6.10 12.90 8.39
C ASP A 133 5.07 11.93 7.80
N GLU A 134 3.82 12.37 7.57
CA GLU A 134 2.78 11.56 6.96
C GLU A 134 3.11 11.19 5.51
N PHE A 135 3.62 12.15 4.74
CA PHE A 135 4.06 11.90 3.37
C PHE A 135 5.23 10.91 3.32
N PHE A 136 6.20 11.04 4.23
CA PHE A 136 7.32 10.10 4.30
C PHE A 136 6.87 8.71 4.75
N ASN A 137 5.94 8.60 5.70
CA ASN A 137 5.37 7.33 6.13
C ASN A 137 4.67 6.62 4.95
N PHE A 138 3.92 7.37 4.15
CA PHE A 138 3.29 6.86 2.93
C PHE A 138 4.33 6.37 1.90
N ILE A 139 5.32 7.19 1.55
CA ILE A 139 6.37 6.81 0.59
C ILE A 139 7.15 5.59 1.07
N ASN A 140 7.51 5.53 2.35
CA ASN A 140 8.26 4.41 2.92
C ASN A 140 7.47 3.11 2.80
N SER A 141 6.18 3.13 3.15
CA SER A 141 5.29 1.99 3.00
C SER A 141 5.19 1.52 1.54
N LEU A 142 5.08 2.46 0.60
CA LEU A 142 5.07 2.14 -0.82
C LEU A 142 6.39 1.51 -1.29
N LEU A 143 7.54 2.09 -0.93
CA LEU A 143 8.85 1.57 -1.30
C LEU A 143 9.11 0.17 -0.74
N GLU A 144 8.68 -0.11 0.49
CA GLU A 144 8.73 -1.44 1.08
C GLU A 144 7.88 -2.44 0.29
N ASN A 145 6.67 -2.05 -0.11
CA ASN A 145 5.80 -2.91 -0.91
C ASN A 145 6.37 -3.19 -2.29
N LEU A 146 7.01 -2.21 -2.93
CA LEU A 146 7.66 -2.41 -4.22
C LEU A 146 8.77 -3.46 -4.14
N VAL A 147 9.57 -3.45 -3.08
CA VAL A 147 10.58 -4.51 -2.84
C VAL A 147 9.90 -5.88 -2.73
N ASP A 148 8.85 -5.97 -1.92
CA ASP A 148 8.16 -7.23 -1.66
C ASP A 148 7.46 -7.77 -2.93
N ILE A 149 6.81 -6.90 -3.71
CA ILE A 149 6.23 -7.22 -5.03
C ILE A 149 7.32 -7.77 -5.95
N LEU A 150 8.43 -7.04 -6.12
CA LEU A 150 9.53 -7.47 -6.97
C LEU A 150 10.09 -8.84 -6.54
N ASN A 151 10.22 -9.09 -5.24
CA ASN A 151 10.71 -10.36 -4.73
C ASN A 151 9.74 -11.53 -4.96
N ILE A 152 8.42 -11.30 -4.83
CA ILE A 152 7.39 -12.34 -4.98
C ILE A 152 7.02 -12.57 -6.46
N GLU A 153 6.96 -11.51 -7.27
CA GLU A 153 6.55 -11.58 -8.68
C GLU A 153 7.70 -11.82 -9.66
N ALA A 154 8.96 -11.45 -9.34
CA ALA A 154 10.11 -11.88 -10.13
C ALA A 154 10.22 -13.41 -10.22
N TYR A 155 9.57 -14.12 -9.29
CA TYR A 155 9.42 -15.57 -9.32
C TYR A 155 8.39 -16.07 -10.36
N ASN A 156 7.38 -15.27 -10.75
CA ASN A 156 6.25 -15.73 -11.58
C ASN A 156 6.14 -15.03 -12.95
N ARG A 157 6.51 -13.76 -13.11
CA ARG A 157 6.25 -12.96 -14.33
C ARG A 157 7.27 -11.83 -14.52
N GLY A 158 8.49 -12.14 -14.98
CA GLY A 158 9.60 -11.18 -15.15
C GLY A 158 9.29 -9.84 -15.87
N LEU A 159 8.13 -9.70 -16.52
CA LEU A 159 7.59 -8.43 -17.04
C LEU A 159 7.49 -7.35 -15.95
N LEU A 160 7.04 -7.71 -14.75
CA LEU A 160 6.77 -6.77 -13.66
C LEU A 160 8.08 -6.22 -13.07
N LYS A 161 9.16 -7.01 -13.14
CA LYS A 161 10.49 -6.56 -12.73
C LYS A 161 10.99 -5.38 -13.56
N VAL A 162 10.80 -5.43 -14.88
CA VAL A 162 11.28 -4.40 -15.82
C VAL A 162 10.60 -3.05 -15.58
N GLU A 163 9.35 -3.06 -15.10
CA GLU A 163 8.55 -1.85 -14.91
C GLU A 163 8.64 -1.29 -13.48
N PHE A 164 8.71 -2.16 -12.46
CA PHE A 164 8.72 -1.74 -11.06
C PHE A 164 10.10 -1.35 -10.52
N GLU A 165 11.21 -1.90 -11.04
CA GLU A 165 12.56 -1.49 -10.63
C GLU A 165 12.83 0.01 -10.91
N PRO A 166 12.58 0.54 -12.13
CA PRO A 166 12.77 1.96 -12.40
C PRO A 166 11.84 2.85 -11.58
N LEU A 167 10.60 2.42 -11.35
CA LEU A 167 9.65 3.15 -10.53
C LEU A 167 10.16 3.27 -9.08
N GLN A 168 10.63 2.17 -8.51
CA GLN A 168 11.20 2.12 -7.18
C GLN A 168 12.42 3.03 -7.05
N GLU A 169 13.37 2.96 -7.99
CA GLU A 169 14.56 3.82 -8.01
C GLU A 169 14.20 5.30 -8.07
N LYS A 170 13.24 5.65 -8.94
CA LYS A 170 12.76 7.03 -9.09
C LYS A 170 12.13 7.56 -7.80
N LEU A 171 11.28 6.77 -7.14
CA LEU A 171 10.67 7.16 -5.87
C LEU A 171 11.71 7.32 -4.76
N LYS A 172 12.69 6.41 -4.70
CA LYS A 172 13.79 6.48 -3.73
C LYS A 172 14.64 7.74 -3.95
N PHE A 173 15.03 8.01 -5.19
CA PHE A 173 15.76 9.23 -5.53
C PHE A 173 15.01 10.49 -5.10
N LEU A 174 13.71 10.58 -5.42
CA LEU A 174 12.90 11.75 -5.08
C LEU A 174 12.75 11.93 -3.57
N LYS A 175 12.54 10.84 -2.81
CA LYS A 175 12.55 10.86 -1.35
C LYS A 175 13.87 11.39 -0.80
N ASP A 176 15.00 10.86 -1.27
CA ASP A 176 16.33 11.22 -0.77
C ASP A 176 16.68 12.67 -1.15
N LEU A 177 16.28 13.12 -2.34
CA LEU A 177 16.43 14.51 -2.77
C LEU A 177 15.71 15.49 -1.85
N ILE A 178 14.48 15.15 -1.44
CA ILE A 178 13.71 15.98 -0.51
C ILE A 178 14.38 16.02 0.84
N LEU A 179 14.78 14.87 1.39
CA LEU A 179 15.48 14.81 2.67
C LEU A 179 16.76 15.65 2.64
N PHE A 180 17.51 15.56 1.54
CA PHE A 180 18.70 16.38 1.32
C PHE A 180 18.37 17.88 1.28
N ALA A 181 17.37 18.29 0.50
CA ALA A 181 16.97 19.70 0.39
C ALA A 181 16.52 20.27 1.76
N THR A 182 15.71 19.51 2.50
CA THR A 182 15.28 19.85 3.85
C THR A 182 16.47 19.98 4.80
N TRP A 183 17.41 19.04 4.76
CA TRP A 183 18.60 19.06 5.61
C TRP A 183 19.52 20.25 5.32
N GLN A 184 19.62 20.66 4.05
CA GLN A 184 20.35 21.85 3.63
C GLN A 184 19.63 23.17 3.95
N GLY A 185 18.41 23.12 4.52
CA GLY A 185 17.62 24.30 4.84
C GLY A 185 17.24 25.12 3.60
N VAL A 186 17.10 24.46 2.45
CA VAL A 186 16.75 25.11 1.18
C VAL A 186 15.34 25.69 1.28
N ASP A 187 15.18 26.92 0.82
CA ASP A 187 13.85 27.51 0.66
C ASP A 187 13.00 26.62 -0.24
N LEU A 188 11.85 26.17 0.29
CA LEU A 188 10.96 25.24 -0.39
C LEU A 188 10.00 25.96 -1.35
N ASP A 189 10.01 27.30 -1.41
CA ASP A 189 9.16 28.06 -2.34
C ASP A 189 9.37 27.69 -3.82
N PRO A 190 10.60 27.59 -4.35
CA PRO A 190 10.85 27.08 -5.71
C PRO A 190 10.45 25.62 -5.90
N TRP A 191 10.38 24.85 -4.80
CA TRP A 191 10.07 23.43 -4.81
C TRP A 191 8.56 23.16 -4.80
N LYS A 192 7.70 24.14 -4.52
CA LYS A 192 6.24 23.96 -4.45
C LYS A 192 5.66 23.24 -5.67
N GLY A 193 6.03 23.67 -6.88
CA GLY A 193 5.58 23.04 -8.13
C GLY A 193 6.10 21.60 -8.31
N PRO A 194 7.42 21.37 -8.25
CA PRO A 194 8.00 20.04 -8.27
C PRO A 194 7.44 19.08 -7.20
N MET A 195 7.19 19.57 -5.98
CA MET A 195 6.67 18.76 -4.87
C MET A 195 5.22 18.35 -5.09
N ALA A 196 4.37 19.23 -5.63
CA ALA A 196 3.01 18.86 -6.00
C ALA A 196 3.01 17.74 -7.06
N ARG A 197 3.87 17.85 -8.09
CA ARG A 197 4.03 16.78 -9.10
C ARG A 197 4.54 15.49 -8.49
N PHE A 198 5.47 15.58 -7.54
CA PHE A 198 5.98 14.39 -6.87
C PHE A 198 4.89 13.70 -6.06
N GLN A 199 4.11 14.44 -5.28
CA GLN A 199 2.97 13.91 -4.54
C GLN A 199 2.01 13.14 -5.44
N VAL A 200 1.67 13.69 -6.61
CA VAL A 200 0.87 12.99 -7.63
C VAL A 200 1.53 11.69 -8.08
N VAL A 201 2.83 11.72 -8.42
CA VAL A 201 3.58 10.52 -8.85
C VAL A 201 3.58 9.43 -7.77
N VAL A 202 3.67 9.79 -6.49
CA VAL A 202 3.62 8.79 -5.39
C VAL A 202 2.24 8.14 -5.31
N VAL A 203 1.14 8.91 -5.43
CA VAL A 203 -0.21 8.36 -5.44
C VAL A 203 -0.44 7.47 -6.67
N GLN A 204 0.05 7.89 -7.84
CA GLN A 204 -0.01 7.08 -9.06
C GLN A 204 0.73 5.75 -8.88
N ALA A 205 1.94 5.80 -8.33
CA ALA A 205 2.72 4.61 -8.06
C ALA A 205 2.04 3.67 -7.06
N ALA A 206 1.41 4.21 -6.01
CA ALA A 206 0.64 3.42 -5.05
C ALA A 206 -0.56 2.74 -5.72
N ASN A 207 -1.32 3.46 -6.53
CA ASN A 207 -2.44 2.89 -7.28
C ASN A 207 -1.98 1.80 -8.26
N LEU A 208 -0.90 2.04 -9.01
CA LEU A 208 -0.34 1.06 -9.95
C LEU A 208 0.13 -0.20 -9.23
N SER A 209 0.84 -0.05 -8.11
CA SER A 209 1.31 -1.18 -7.30
C SER A 209 0.13 -2.00 -6.77
N PHE A 210 -0.91 -1.31 -6.28
CA PHE A 210 -2.11 -1.94 -5.76
C PHE A 210 -2.89 -2.69 -6.85
N ARG A 211 -3.14 -2.05 -7.99
CA ARG A 211 -3.80 -2.68 -9.13
C ARG A 211 -3.00 -3.85 -9.68
N CYS A 212 -1.70 -3.71 -9.83
CA CYS A 212 -0.86 -4.81 -10.30
C CYS A 212 -1.01 -6.07 -9.48
N TRP A 213 -1.07 -5.90 -8.17
CA TRP A 213 -1.15 -7.02 -7.25
C TRP A 213 -2.54 -7.65 -7.18
N PHE A 214 -3.60 -6.84 -7.16
CA PHE A 214 -4.97 -7.31 -6.92
C PHE A 214 -5.84 -7.48 -8.17
N ASP A 215 -5.50 -6.82 -9.28
CA ASP A 215 -6.24 -6.88 -10.53
C ASP A 215 -5.67 -7.97 -11.44
N SER A 216 -6.37 -9.11 -11.51
CA SER A 216 -5.99 -10.24 -12.34
C SER A 216 -6.01 -9.94 -13.86
N SER A 217 -6.60 -8.81 -14.28
CA SER A 217 -6.67 -8.36 -15.69
C SER A 217 -5.60 -7.34 -16.08
N PHE A 218 -4.80 -6.86 -15.12
CA PHE A 218 -3.90 -5.73 -15.29
C PHE A 218 -2.89 -5.89 -16.43
N GLY A 219 -2.51 -7.12 -16.82
CA GLY A 219 -1.59 -7.40 -17.93
C GLY A 219 -2.12 -7.07 -19.34
N GLU A 220 -3.42 -6.85 -19.53
CA GLU A 220 -4.01 -6.55 -20.84
C GLU A 220 -4.11 -5.03 -21.13
N ASP A 221 -4.18 -4.20 -20.08
CA ASP A 221 -4.39 -2.75 -20.19
C ASP A 221 -3.09 -1.93 -20.40
N TRP A 222 -1.91 -2.51 -20.15
CA TRP A 222 -0.62 -1.80 -20.24
C TRP A 222 -0.24 -1.34 -21.65
N GLN A 223 -0.87 -1.88 -22.70
CA GLN A 223 -0.59 -1.46 -24.08
C GLN A 223 -1.07 -0.03 -24.40
N PHE A 224 -1.94 0.56 -23.57
CA PHE A 224 -2.50 1.90 -23.83
C PHE A 224 -1.93 3.02 -22.94
N GLY A 225 -1.23 2.70 -21.85
CA GLY A 225 -0.88 3.69 -20.81
C GLY A 225 0.49 4.35 -20.89
N MET A 226 1.42 3.85 -21.71
CA MET A 226 2.76 4.43 -21.86
C MET A 226 2.77 5.64 -22.80
N MET A 227 1.97 6.66 -22.47
CA MET A 227 2.22 8.05 -22.83
C MET A 227 2.91 8.77 -21.65
N PHE A 228 3.95 8.14 -21.10
CA PHE A 228 5.00 8.90 -20.43
C PHE A 228 5.90 9.51 -21.50
N THR A 229 5.40 10.53 -22.20
CA THR A 229 6.25 11.40 -23.00
C THR A 229 7.12 12.21 -22.05
N THR A 230 8.41 11.92 -22.08
CA THR A 230 9.50 12.74 -21.54
C THR A 230 9.58 14.09 -22.31
N PRO A 231 10.37 15.03 -21.78
CA PRO A 231 9.93 16.32 -21.24
C PRO A 231 9.23 17.29 -22.22
#